data_AF-A0A3D3NPE9-F1
#
_entry.id   AF-A0A3D3NPE9-F1
#
_cell.length_a   1.000
_cell.length_b   1.000
_cell.length_c   1.000
_cell.angle_alpha   90.00
_cell.angle_beta   90.00
_cell.angle_gamma   90.00
#
_symmetry.space_group_name_H-M   'P 1'
#
loop_
_entity.id
_entity.type
_entity.pdbx_description
1 polymer ?
#
loop_
_entity_poly.entity_id
_entity_poly.type
_entity_poly.pdbx_seq_one_letter_code
_entity_poly.pdbx_strand_id
1 'polypeptide(L)'
;TLFRSYDLAAPWVLPQMPAGNRRLVVINNGGGKIFSQVASLRSLSKEARHIIENRHRVTFAPWAQMWGMSCMHAQAPEQLELLPNGPVLIEITPEDSVRN
;
A
#
# COMPACT_ATOMS: atom_id res chain seq x y z
N THR A 1 -8.04 -1.09 10.37
CA THR A 1 -7.80 0.32 10.02
C THR A 1 -7.58 0.41 8.53
N LEU A 2 -8.53 0.99 7.80
CA LEU A 2 -8.59 0.97 6.33
C LEU A 2 -7.51 1.86 5.69
N PHE A 3 -6.88 1.32 4.65
CA PHE A 3 -5.89 1.96 3.80
C PHE A 3 -6.49 3.18 3.08
N ARG A 4 -6.03 4.40 3.40
CA ARG A 4 -6.38 5.63 2.67
C ARG A 4 -5.17 6.03 1.82
N SER A 5 -5.26 5.83 0.52
CA SER A 5 -4.30 6.28 -0.49
C SER A 5 -4.26 7.82 -0.66
N TYR A 6 -4.71 8.58 0.34
CA TYR A 6 -5.00 10.02 0.19
C TYR A 6 -3.93 10.95 0.78
N ASP A 7 -3.05 10.45 1.66
CA ASP A 7 -1.94 11.26 2.18
C ASP A 7 -0.59 10.75 1.67
N LEU A 8 -0.39 10.91 0.36
CA LEU A 8 0.89 10.60 -0.31
C LEU A 8 1.97 11.65 0.01
N ALA A 9 1.62 12.74 0.69
CA ALA A 9 2.56 13.78 1.06
C ALA A 9 3.22 13.50 2.42
N ALA A 10 2.57 12.73 3.30
CA ALA A 10 3.01 12.44 4.68
C ALA A 10 4.53 12.25 4.90
N PRO A 11 5.31 11.61 4.01
CA PRO A 11 6.75 11.47 4.23
C PRO A 11 7.55 12.79 4.24
N TRP A 12 6.93 13.93 3.92
CA TRP A 12 7.55 15.26 3.97
C TRP A 12 8.25 15.56 5.31
N VAL A 13 7.76 14.99 6.41
CA VAL A 13 8.30 15.21 7.77
C VAL A 13 9.57 14.40 8.04
N LEU A 14 9.85 13.34 7.28
CA LEU A 14 10.94 12.39 7.56
C LEU A 14 12.32 13.06 7.76
N PRO A 15 12.72 14.07 6.95
CA PRO A 15 14.02 14.74 7.13
C PRO A 15 14.11 15.59 8.40
N GLN A 16 12.98 15.98 8.99
CA GLN A 16 12.91 16.84 10.17
C GLN A 16 12.90 16.04 11.48
N MET A 17 12.72 14.72 11.40
CA MET A 17 12.71 13.85 12.56
C MET A 17 14.12 13.30 12.84
N PRO A 18 14.44 12.92 14.09
CA PRO A 18 15.73 12.28 14.42
C PRO A 18 16.02 11.07 13.53
N ALA A 19 17.29 10.75 13.28
CA ALA A 19 17.62 9.54 12.53
C ALA A 19 17.06 8.29 13.22
N GLY A 20 16.47 7.37 12.44
CA GLY A 20 15.88 6.15 13.00
C GLY A 20 15.25 5.22 11.98
N ASN A 21 14.97 4.01 12.43
CA ASN A 21 14.33 2.96 11.64
C ASN A 21 12.82 3.17 11.59
N ARG A 22 12.36 3.91 10.58
CA ARG A 22 10.93 4.13 10.32
C ARG A 22 10.43 3.12 9.28
N ARG A 23 9.24 2.58 9.51
CA ARG A 23 8.61 1.58 8.62
C ARG A 23 7.24 2.09 8.23
N LEU A 24 7.02 2.27 6.94
CA LEU A 24 5.70 2.53 6.38
C LEU A 24 5.25 1.26 5.67
N VAL A 25 4.22 0.60 6.20
CA VAL A 25 3.71 -0.64 5.61
C VAL A 25 2.48 -0.33 4.78
N VAL A 26 2.52 -0.72 3.51
CA VAL A 26 1.45 -0.56 2.55
C VAL A 26 0.94 -1.93 2.14
N ILE A 27 -0.32 -2.23 2.47
CA ILE A 27 -0.99 -3.42 1.94
C ILE A 27 -1.63 -3.05 0.61
N ASN A 28 -0.93 -3.35 -0.48
CA ASN A 28 -1.39 -3.07 -1.84
C ASN A 28 -2.16 -4.27 -2.41
N ASN A 29 -3.48 -4.22 -2.28
CA ASN A 29 -4.39 -5.23 -2.80
C ASN A 29 -4.77 -5.02 -4.28
N GLY A 30 -4.14 -4.07 -4.98
CA GLY A 30 -4.48 -3.69 -6.35
C GLY A 30 -5.83 -2.99 -6.50
N GLY A 31 -6.38 -2.47 -5.40
CA GLY A 31 -7.70 -1.83 -5.34
C GLY A 31 -8.81 -2.69 -4.71
N GLY A 32 -9.67 -2.05 -3.91
CA GLY A 32 -11.10 -2.41 -3.87
C GLY A 32 -11.59 -3.63 -3.10
N LYS A 33 -10.74 -4.53 -2.63
CA LYS A 33 -11.21 -5.80 -2.02
C LYS A 33 -11.98 -5.66 -0.71
N ILE A 34 -11.91 -4.52 -0.05
CA ILE A 34 -12.70 -4.27 1.18
C ILE A 34 -14.17 -3.98 0.83
N PHE A 35 -14.43 -3.41 -0.35
CA PHE A 35 -15.79 -3.06 -0.79
C PHE A 35 -16.58 -4.24 -1.36
N SER A 36 -15.91 -5.32 -1.77
CA SER A 36 -16.57 -6.56 -2.21
C SER A 36 -17.31 -7.29 -1.09
N GLN A 37 -16.91 -7.06 0.17
CA GLN A 37 -17.53 -7.68 1.35
C GLN A 37 -18.64 -6.84 1.99
N VAL A 38 -18.81 -5.57 1.58
CA VAL A 38 -19.85 -4.69 2.15
C VAL A 38 -21.19 -4.97 1.48
N ALA A 39 -22.13 -5.55 2.23
CA ALA A 39 -23.44 -5.95 1.72
C ALA A 39 -24.23 -4.82 1.05
N SER A 40 -24.11 -3.57 1.55
CA SER A 40 -24.80 -2.40 0.99
C SER A 40 -24.25 -1.93 -0.37
N LEU A 41 -23.08 -2.41 -0.80
CA LEU A 41 -22.49 -2.09 -2.11
C LEU A 41 -22.86 -3.14 -3.19
N ARG A 42 -23.54 -4.23 -2.81
CA ARG A 42 -24.03 -5.26 -3.74
C ARG A 42 -25.26 -4.84 -4.56
N SER A 43 -25.87 -3.72 -4.24
CA SER A 43 -26.98 -3.12 -5.02
C SER A 43 -26.49 -2.10 -6.04
N LEU A 44 -25.21 -1.70 -6.01
CA LEU A 44 -24.64 -0.76 -6.97
C LEU A 44 -24.46 -1.41 -8.34
N SER A 45 -24.55 -0.59 -9.40
CA SER A 45 -24.27 -1.01 -10.77
C SER A 45 -22.82 -1.48 -10.93
N LYS A 46 -22.55 -2.29 -11.96
CA LYS A 46 -21.20 -2.81 -12.23
C LYS A 46 -20.18 -1.68 -12.42
N GLU A 47 -20.60 -0.58 -13.03
CA GLU A 47 -19.78 0.60 -13.31
C GLU A 47 -19.40 1.32 -12.01
N ALA A 48 -20.36 1.49 -11.09
CA ALA A 48 -20.10 2.09 -9.78
C ALA A 48 -19.17 1.21 -8.93
N ARG A 49 -19.32 -0.12 -8.98
CA ARG A 49 -18.37 -1.03 -8.31
C ARG A 49 -16.98 -0.95 -8.88
N HIS A 50 -16.84 -0.84 -10.20
CA HIS A 50 -15.53 -0.74 -10.84
C HIS A 50 -14.77 0.52 -10.40
N ILE A 51 -15.47 1.65 -10.30
CA ILE A 51 -14.91 2.93 -9.81
C ILE A 51 -14.53 2.81 -8.32
N ILE A 52 -15.40 2.23 -7.50
CA ILE A 52 -15.17 2.06 -6.05
C ILE A 52 -14.03 1.07 -5.78
N GLU A 53 -13.90 0.03 -6.60
CA GLU A 53 -12.82 -0.93 -6.48
C GLU A 53 -11.46 -0.34 -6.86
N ASN A 54 -11.42 0.76 -7.62
CA ASN A 54 -10.20 1.48 -8.02
C ASN A 54 -9.06 0.50 -8.36
N ARG A 55 -9.33 -0.42 -9.30
CA ARG A 55 -8.37 -1.46 -9.69
C ARG A 55 -7.15 -0.80 -10.31
N HIS A 56 -5.96 -1.08 -9.78
CA HIS A 56 -4.72 -0.50 -10.26
C HIS A 56 -3.54 -1.47 -10.16
N ARG A 57 -2.53 -1.24 -11.00
CA ARG A 57 -1.23 -1.92 -10.97
C ARG A 57 -0.11 -0.98 -10.50
N VAL A 58 -0.45 0.07 -9.77
CA VAL A 58 0.52 1.04 -9.24
C VAL A 58 1.35 0.37 -8.16
N THR A 59 2.67 0.50 -8.26
CA THR A 59 3.62 0.14 -7.22
C THR A 59 4.08 1.41 -6.49
N PHE A 60 4.48 1.27 -5.23
CA PHE A 60 4.89 2.42 -4.42
C PHE A 60 6.41 2.68 -4.41
N ALA A 61 7.19 1.85 -5.12
CA ALA A 61 8.65 2.01 -5.25
C ALA A 61 9.09 3.41 -5.74
N PRO A 62 8.55 3.94 -6.86
CA PRO A 62 8.93 5.29 -7.32
C PRO A 62 8.58 6.38 -6.30
N TRP A 63 7.47 6.22 -5.59
CA TRP A 63 7.03 7.14 -4.55
C TRP A 63 7.96 7.11 -3.32
N ALA A 64 8.38 5.92 -2.88
CA ALA A 64 9.37 5.78 -1.81
C ALA A 64 10.70 6.45 -2.17
N GLN A 65 11.16 6.26 -3.41
CA GLN A 65 12.41 6.85 -3.90
C GLN A 65 12.35 8.39 -3.91
N MET A 66 11.22 8.98 -4.30
CA MET A 66 10.99 10.43 -4.26
C MET A 66 11.22 11.02 -2.86
N TRP A 67 10.90 10.26 -1.80
CA TRP A 67 11.06 10.67 -0.41
C TRP A 67 12.37 10.21 0.24
N GLY A 68 13.31 9.66 -0.53
CA GLY A 68 14.57 9.15 -0.01
C GLY A 68 14.42 7.91 0.88
N MET A 69 13.32 7.17 0.73
CA MET A 69 13.06 5.93 1.46
C MET A 69 13.53 4.73 0.65
N SER A 70 14.00 3.69 1.33
CA SER A 70 14.18 2.38 0.71
C SER A 70 12.81 1.73 0.48
N CYS A 71 12.66 0.95 -0.58
CA CYS A 71 11.43 0.18 -0.85
C CYS A 71 11.72 -1.31 -0.81
N MET A 72 10.86 -2.05 -0.12
CA MET A 72 10.90 -3.50 -0.03
C MET A 72 9.53 -4.06 -0.38
N HIS A 73 9.50 -5.15 -1.14
CA HIS A 73 8.28 -5.90 -1.43
C HIS A 73 8.26 -7.19 -0.61
N ALA A 74 7.12 -7.49 -0.01
CA ALA A 74 6.91 -8.71 0.76
C ALA A 74 5.61 -9.41 0.34
N GLN A 75 5.69 -10.70 0.10
CA GLN A 75 4.56 -11.59 -0.16
C GLN A 75 4.39 -12.60 0.96
N ALA A 76 5.45 -12.85 1.75
CA ALA A 76 5.44 -13.78 2.86
C ALA A 76 6.13 -13.18 4.11
N PRO A 77 5.75 -13.61 5.33
CA PRO A 77 6.28 -13.07 6.59
C PRO A 77 7.80 -13.19 6.74
N GLU A 78 8.40 -14.24 6.20
CA GLU A 78 9.84 -14.53 6.31
C GLU A 78 10.69 -13.42 5.65
N GLN A 79 10.12 -12.73 4.66
CA GLN A 79 10.79 -11.60 4.00
C GLN A 79 10.86 -10.38 4.94
N LEU A 80 10.07 -10.31 6.01
CA LEU A 80 10.10 -9.22 6.98
C LEU A 80 11.18 -9.37 8.05
N GLU A 81 11.92 -10.49 8.05
CA GLU A 81 12.98 -10.77 9.04
C GLU A 81 14.24 -9.92 8.81
N LEU A 82 14.48 -9.49 7.57
CA LEU A 82 15.66 -8.72 7.18
C LEU A 82 15.25 -7.37 6.60
N LEU A 83 15.13 -6.37 7.46
CA LEU A 83 14.72 -5.00 7.07
C LEU A 83 15.94 -4.08 6.87
N PRO A 84 15.95 -3.23 5.82
CA PRO A 84 16.99 -2.22 5.65
C PRO A 84 17.05 -1.21 6.81
N ASN A 85 18.23 -0.64 7.03
CA ASN A 85 18.40 0.48 7.97
C ASN A 85 17.77 1.78 7.41
N GLY A 86 17.36 2.68 8.29
CA GLY A 86 16.75 3.96 7.92
C GLY A 86 15.27 3.83 7.55
N PRO A 87 14.67 4.83 6.88
CA PRO A 87 13.26 4.81 6.46
C PRO A 87 13.01 3.78 5.36
N VAL A 88 12.02 2.90 5.57
CA VAL A 88 11.65 1.85 4.62
C VAL A 88 10.15 1.86 4.37
N LEU A 89 9.77 1.84 3.10
CA LEU A 89 8.45 1.45 2.64
C LEU A 89 8.42 -0.07 2.44
N ILE A 90 7.48 -0.75 3.08
CA ILE A 90 7.23 -2.18 2.89
C ILE A 90 5.90 -2.31 2.16
N GLU A 91 5.95 -2.70 0.89
CA GLU A 91 4.78 -2.99 0.09
C GLU A 91 4.43 -4.48 0.19
N ILE A 92 3.26 -4.78 0.73
CA ILE A 92 2.73 -6.14 0.87
C ILE A 92 1.67 -6.36 -0.20
N THR A 93 1.85 -7.38 -1.04
CA THR A 93 0.83 -7.80 -2.03
C THR A 93 0.31 -9.18 -1.68
N PRO A 94 -0.95 -9.30 -1.22
CA PRO A 94 -1.55 -10.61 -0.95
C PRO A 94 -1.70 -11.43 -2.25
N GLU A 95 -1.55 -12.75 -2.17
CA GLU A 95 -1.53 -13.68 -3.32
C GLU A 95 -2.75 -13.52 -4.26
N ASP A 96 -3.93 -13.27 -3.70
CA ASP A 96 -5.17 -13.10 -4.48
C ASP A 96 -5.14 -11.87 -5.42
N SER A 97 -4.12 -11.02 -5.34
CA SER A 97 -4.01 -9.76 -6.10
C SER A 97 -3.30 -9.95 -7.44
N VAL A 98 -2.62 -11.08 -7.64
CA VAL A 98 -1.82 -11.38 -8.86
C VAL A 98 -2.66 -12.05 -9.95
N ARG A 99 -3.84 -12.59 -9.62
CA ARG A 99 -4.76 -13.21 -10.59
C ARG A 99 -5.81 -12.21 -11.09
N ASN A 100 -5.47 -11.48 -12.15
CA ASN A 100 -6.38 -11.00 -13.23
C ASN A 100 -5.57 -10.41 -14.40
#